data_AF-A0AAW8WAG1-F1
#
_entry.id   AF-A0AAW8WAG1-F1
#
_cell.length_a   1.000
_cell.length_b   1.000
_cell.length_c   1.000
_cell.angle_alpha   90.00
_cell.angle_beta   90.00
_cell.angle_gamma   90.00
#
_symmetry.space_group_name_H-M   'P 1'
#
loop_
_entity.id
_entity.type
_entity.pdbx_description
1 polymer ?
#
loop_
_entity_poly.entity_id
_entity_poly.type
_entity_poly.pdbx_seq_one_letter_code
_entity_poly.pdbx_strand_id
1 'polypeptide(L)'
;MTVKVNAKVLGIKEPVEIKESNRNFQKTLLIQKQMLKVEAMPDDASDMDMLDAAIEANQAMTDYITDMLRLKTKEKHALGDLTTDETAKLIQAIIAGIQHQDITDIEDAQKKESADNEELSETEKK
;
A
#
# COMPACT_ATOMS: atom_id res chain seq x y z
N MET A 1 -17.25 -12.62 -6.57
CA MET A 1 -16.42 -13.42 -5.67
C MET A 1 -16.02 -12.55 -4.48
N THR A 2 -15.52 -13.15 -3.40
CA THR A 2 -15.05 -12.42 -2.21
C THR A 2 -13.67 -12.94 -1.84
N VAL A 3 -12.79 -12.02 -1.43
CA VAL A 3 -11.43 -12.33 -1.02
C VAL A 3 -11.27 -12.01 0.46
N LYS A 4 -10.44 -12.77 1.16
CA LYS A 4 -10.23 -12.64 2.60
C LYS A 4 -8.89 -11.96 2.87
N VAL A 5 -8.93 -10.83 3.57
CA VAL A 5 -7.73 -10.07 3.94
C VAL A 5 -7.54 -10.10 5.45
N ASN A 6 -6.32 -10.35 5.91
CA ASN A 6 -5.97 -10.34 7.33
C ASN A 6 -5.57 -8.92 7.76
N ALA A 7 -6.31 -8.36 8.72
CA ALA A 7 -6.10 -7.01 9.22
C ALA A 7 -5.81 -6.99 10.75
N LYS A 8 -5.11 -8.01 11.24
CA LYS A 8 -4.75 -8.16 12.67
C LYS A 8 -4.04 -6.94 13.26
N VAL A 9 -3.24 -6.24 12.45
CA VAL A 9 -2.55 -5.00 12.87
C VAL A 9 -3.53 -3.90 13.28
N LEU A 10 -4.76 -3.93 12.77
CA LEU A 10 -5.84 -2.99 13.16
C LEU A 10 -6.68 -3.50 14.36
N GLY A 11 -6.26 -4.60 15.00
CA GLY A 11 -7.00 -5.25 16.07
C GLY A 11 -8.16 -6.13 15.61
N ILE A 12 -8.29 -6.37 14.29
CA ILE A 12 -9.34 -7.22 13.72
C ILE A 12 -8.91 -8.69 13.80
N LYS A 13 -9.64 -9.48 14.57
CA LYS A 13 -9.27 -10.89 14.85
C LYS A 13 -9.54 -11.83 13.67
N GLU A 14 -10.59 -11.57 12.92
CA GLU A 14 -11.04 -12.43 11.80
C GLU A 14 -10.69 -11.80 10.45
N PRO A 15 -10.36 -12.60 9.43
CA PRO A 15 -10.16 -12.07 8.08
C PRO A 15 -11.40 -11.33 7.58
N VAL A 16 -11.21 -10.14 7.03
CA VAL A 16 -12.29 -9.34 6.46
C VAL A 16 -12.59 -9.79 5.05
N GLU A 17 -13.87 -9.99 4.74
CA GLU A 17 -14.31 -10.35 3.39
C GLU A 17 -14.52 -9.10 2.54
N ILE A 18 -13.75 -9.00 1.46
CA ILE A 18 -13.82 -7.92 0.49
C ILE A 18 -14.50 -8.43 -0.77
N LYS A 19 -15.52 -7.72 -1.24
CA LYS A 19 -16.23 -8.08 -2.47
C LYS A 19 -15.43 -7.65 -3.70
N GLU A 20 -15.20 -8.59 -4.61
CA GLU A 20 -14.72 -8.29 -5.96
C GLU A 20 -15.89 -7.68 -6.76
N SER A 21 -15.94 -6.36 -6.76
CA SER A 21 -16.92 -5.57 -7.50
C SER A 21 -16.20 -4.51 -8.30
N ASN A 22 -16.80 -4.05 -9.40
CA ASN A 22 -16.22 -2.97 -10.21
C ASN A 22 -15.85 -1.74 -9.38
N ARG A 23 -16.66 -1.41 -8.37
CA ARG A 23 -16.36 -0.31 -7.43
C ARG A 23 -15.05 -0.54 -6.67
N ASN A 24 -14.85 -1.74 -6.15
CA ASN A 24 -13.67 -2.07 -5.36
C ASN A 24 -12.42 -2.22 -6.25
N PHE A 25 -12.59 -2.76 -7.45
CA PHE A 25 -11.53 -2.80 -8.46
C PHE A 25 -11.10 -1.38 -8.86
N GLN A 26 -12.05 -0.48 -9.13
CA GLN A 26 -11.76 0.92 -9.46
C GLN A 26 -11.01 1.63 -8.32
N LYS A 27 -11.40 1.41 -7.06
CA LYS A 27 -10.67 1.94 -5.90
C LYS A 27 -9.22 1.44 -5.85
N THR A 28 -9.01 0.18 -6.21
CA THR A 28 -7.68 -0.45 -6.28
C THR A 28 -6.81 0.19 -7.37
N LEU A 29 -7.39 0.49 -8.54
CA LEU A 29 -6.69 1.21 -9.60
C LEU A 29 -6.38 2.67 -9.21
N LEU A 30 -7.28 3.33 -8.50
CA LEU A 30 -7.07 4.70 -8.03
C LEU A 30 -5.89 4.78 -7.06
N ILE A 31 -5.78 3.84 -6.11
CA ILE A 31 -4.65 3.85 -5.17
C ILE A 31 -3.33 3.52 -5.86
N GLN A 32 -3.31 2.54 -6.78
CA GLN A 32 -2.14 2.23 -7.60
C GLN A 32 -1.69 3.45 -8.42
N LYS A 33 -2.64 4.18 -9.02
CA LYS A 33 -2.35 5.43 -9.73
C LYS A 33 -1.74 6.50 -8.81
N GLN A 34 -2.24 6.64 -7.59
CA GLN A 34 -1.73 7.63 -6.64
C GLN A 34 -0.30 7.28 -6.22
N MET A 35 0.00 5.99 -5.99
CA MET A 35 1.36 5.54 -5.68
C MET A 35 2.34 5.84 -6.83
N LEU A 36 1.95 5.52 -8.07
CA LEU A 36 2.75 5.84 -9.25
C LEU A 36 2.95 7.36 -9.46
N LYS A 37 1.97 8.19 -9.06
CA LYS A 37 2.11 9.66 -9.13
C LYS A 37 3.23 10.16 -8.22
N VAL A 38 3.37 9.59 -7.02
CA VAL A 38 4.44 9.93 -6.08
C VAL A 38 5.79 9.42 -6.60
N GLU A 39 5.83 8.19 -7.11
CA GLU A 39 7.05 7.59 -7.67
C GLU A 39 7.55 8.32 -8.93
N ALA A 40 6.63 8.80 -9.77
CA ALA A 40 6.97 9.57 -10.97
C ALA A 40 7.23 11.06 -10.69
N MET A 41 7.31 11.49 -9.42
CA MET A 41 7.70 12.86 -9.11
C MET A 41 9.14 13.11 -9.57
N PRO A 42 9.41 14.25 -10.21
CA PRO A 42 10.75 14.55 -10.67
C PRO A 42 11.67 14.85 -9.47
N ASP A 43 12.95 14.51 -9.59
CA ASP A 43 13.94 14.70 -8.53
C ASP A 43 14.15 16.19 -8.17
N ASP A 44 13.81 17.10 -9.08
CA ASP A 44 13.87 18.55 -8.89
C ASP A 44 12.55 19.17 -8.39
N ALA A 45 11.58 18.34 -8.00
CA ALA A 45 10.36 18.81 -7.35
C ALA A 45 10.68 19.63 -6.10
N SER A 46 9.87 20.66 -5.84
CA SER A 46 10.06 21.45 -4.62
C SER A 46 9.74 20.62 -3.38
N ASP A 47 10.39 20.94 -2.25
CA ASP A 47 10.09 20.31 -0.96
C ASP A 47 8.59 20.39 -0.62
N MET A 48 7.93 21.47 -1.01
CA MET A 48 6.49 21.67 -0.79
C MET A 48 5.66 20.70 -1.63
N ASP A 49 5.99 20.53 -2.91
CA ASP A 49 5.29 19.58 -3.78
C ASP A 49 5.47 18.14 -3.30
N MET A 50 6.69 17.79 -2.85
CA MET A 50 6.98 16.48 -2.28
C MET A 50 6.14 16.20 -1.02
N LEU A 51 6.07 17.17 -0.11
CA LEU A 51 5.25 17.05 1.11
C LEU A 51 3.76 16.95 0.79
N ASP A 52 3.25 17.76 -0.15
CA ASP A 52 1.86 17.73 -0.56
C ASP A 52 1.48 16.38 -1.18
N ALA A 53 2.31 15.84 -2.07
CA ALA A 53 2.06 14.53 -2.66
C ALA A 53 2.15 13.40 -1.63
N ALA A 54 3.09 13.47 -0.69
CA ALA A 54 3.17 12.52 0.41
C ALA A 54 1.90 12.56 1.28
N ILE A 55 1.39 13.75 1.62
CA ILE A 55 0.15 13.92 2.40
C ILE A 55 -1.04 13.37 1.61
N GLU A 56 -1.21 13.75 0.35
CA GLU A 56 -2.27 13.26 -0.53
C GLU A 56 -2.26 11.73 -0.64
N ALA A 57 -1.08 11.15 -0.82
CA ALA A 57 -0.93 9.70 -0.92
C ALA A 57 -1.28 9.00 0.39
N ASN A 58 -0.80 9.49 1.53
CA ASN A 58 -1.12 8.90 2.84
C ASN A 58 -2.62 9.00 3.17
N GLN A 59 -3.27 10.11 2.82
CA GLN A 59 -4.72 10.25 2.95
C GLN A 59 -5.45 9.25 2.05
N ALA A 60 -5.08 9.15 0.77
CA ALA A 60 -5.69 8.20 -0.16
C ALA A 60 -5.51 6.74 0.29
N MET A 61 -4.33 6.40 0.83
CA MET A 61 -4.03 5.09 1.42
C MET A 61 -4.95 4.77 2.60
N THR A 62 -5.10 5.72 3.53
CA THR A 62 -5.94 5.58 4.71
C THR A 62 -7.42 5.42 4.34
N ASP A 63 -7.90 6.24 3.41
CA ASP A 63 -9.28 6.18 2.91
C ASP A 63 -9.56 4.87 2.17
N TYR A 64 -8.61 4.41 1.35
CA TYR A 64 -8.71 3.15 0.66
C TYR A 64 -8.84 1.98 1.64
N ILE A 65 -7.94 1.82 2.60
CA ILE A 65 -8.00 0.74 3.60
C ILE A 65 -9.31 0.82 4.39
N THR A 66 -9.68 2.03 4.81
CA THR A 66 -10.92 2.30 5.55
C THR A 66 -12.16 1.81 4.81
N ASP A 67 -12.25 2.12 3.52
CA ASP A 67 -13.39 1.77 2.70
C ASP A 67 -13.43 0.28 2.33
N MET A 68 -12.26 -0.29 2.06
CA MET A 68 -12.12 -1.67 1.61
C MET A 68 -12.38 -2.67 2.73
N LEU A 69 -11.86 -2.38 3.93
CA LEU A 69 -12.07 -3.19 5.12
C LEU A 69 -13.30 -2.78 5.93
N ARG A 70 -13.98 -1.69 5.53
CA ARG A 70 -15.15 -1.13 6.22
C ARG A 70 -14.87 -0.84 7.70
N LEU A 71 -13.74 -0.19 7.95
CA LEU A 71 -13.23 0.04 9.30
C LEU A 71 -14.20 0.88 10.15
N LYS A 72 -14.39 0.46 11.40
CA LYS A 72 -15.09 1.21 12.45
C LYS A 72 -14.16 2.24 13.07
N THR A 73 -14.72 3.19 13.82
CA THR A 73 -13.98 4.30 14.45
C THR A 73 -12.73 3.86 15.21
N LYS A 74 -12.80 2.74 15.96
CA LYS A 74 -11.64 2.21 16.69
C LYS A 74 -10.52 1.71 15.77
N GLU A 75 -10.89 1.03 14.70
CA GLU A 75 -9.94 0.47 13.73
C GLU A 75 -9.35 1.58 12.84
N LYS A 76 -10.11 2.65 12.57
CA LYS A 76 -9.59 3.86 11.89
C LYS A 76 -8.54 4.59 12.71
N HIS A 77 -8.73 4.67 14.04
CA HIS A 77 -7.71 5.23 14.92
C HIS A 77 -6.45 4.37 14.89
N ALA A 78 -6.60 3.05 15.01
CA ALA A 78 -5.48 2.12 14.92
C ALA A 78 -4.74 2.22 13.58
N LEU A 79 -5.46 2.45 12.47
CA LEU A 79 -4.87 2.68 11.15
C LEU A 79 -4.01 3.96 11.12
N GLY A 80 -4.44 5.04 11.79
CA GLY A 80 -3.66 6.27 11.88
C GLY A 80 -2.40 6.15 12.75
N ASP A 81 -2.35 5.16 13.63
CA ASP A 81 -1.20 4.87 14.49
C ASP A 81 -0.20 3.88 13.83
N LEU A 82 -0.52 3.34 12.65
CA LEU A 82 0.38 2.43 11.94
C LEU A 82 1.57 3.17 11.33
N THR A 83 2.68 2.44 11.19
CA THR A 83 3.79 2.89 10.37
C THR A 83 3.44 2.86 8.88
N THR A 84 4.22 3.60 8.07
CA THR A 84 4.06 3.60 6.61
C THR A 84 4.26 2.20 6.01
N ASP A 85 5.19 1.40 6.56
CA ASP A 85 5.44 0.02 6.14
C ASP A 85 4.25 -0.91 6.44
N GLU A 86 3.67 -0.83 7.64
CA GLU A 86 2.48 -1.62 8.00
C GLU A 86 1.27 -1.24 7.15
N THR A 87 1.12 0.05 6.85
CA THR A 87 0.07 0.57 5.97
C THR A 87 0.25 0.06 4.54
N ALA A 88 1.48 0.09 4.02
CA ALA A 88 1.81 -0.41 2.68
C ALA A 88 1.54 -1.93 2.56
N LYS A 89 1.93 -2.73 3.55
CA LYS A 89 1.66 -4.18 3.59
C LYS A 89 0.15 -4.49 3.56
N LEU A 90 -0.65 -3.71 4.28
CA LEU A 90 -2.11 -3.82 4.26
C LEU A 90 -2.67 -3.56 2.86
N ILE A 91 -2.18 -2.51 2.18
CA ILE A 91 -2.61 -2.17 0.83
C ILE A 91 -2.23 -3.26 -0.16
N GLN A 92 -0.99 -3.74 -0.10
CA GLN A 92 -0.53 -4.84 -0.94
C GLN A 92 -1.38 -6.09 -0.74
N ALA A 93 -1.72 -6.46 0.50
CA ALA A 93 -2.58 -7.60 0.77
C ALA A 93 -4.00 -7.44 0.16
N ILE A 94 -4.55 -6.22 0.20
CA ILE A 94 -5.86 -5.93 -0.42
C ILE A 94 -5.76 -6.00 -1.95
N ILE A 95 -4.72 -5.40 -2.55
CA ILE A 95 -4.48 -5.41 -4.00
C ILE A 95 -4.32 -6.86 -4.48
N ALA A 96 -3.43 -7.63 -3.84
CA ALA A 96 -3.15 -9.01 -4.18
C ALA A 96 -4.42 -9.86 -4.14
N GLY A 97 -5.23 -9.70 -3.08
CA GLY A 97 -6.53 -10.35 -2.97
C GLY A 97 -7.47 -10.01 -4.12
N ILE A 98 -7.58 -8.74 -4.52
CA ILE A 98 -8.52 -8.30 -5.56
C ILE A 98 -8.08 -8.67 -6.97
N GLN A 99 -6.77 -8.59 -7.22
CA GLN A 99 -6.18 -8.87 -8.53
C GLN A 99 -5.84 -10.35 -8.68
N HIS A 100 -6.11 -11.17 -7.66
CA HIS A 100 -5.73 -12.58 -7.60
C HIS A 100 -4.23 -12.78 -7.90
N GLN A 101 -3.40 -11.84 -7.46
CA GLN A 101 -1.96 -11.97 -7.50
C GLN A 101 -1.53 -12.81 -6.30
N ASP A 102 -0.68 -13.81 -6.53
CA ASP A 102 -0.09 -14.57 -5.42
C ASP A 102 0.83 -13.64 -4.63
N ILE A 103 0.60 -13.53 -3.32
CA ILE A 103 1.35 -12.62 -2.42
C ILE A 103 2.87 -12.90 -2.48
N THR A 104 3.25 -14.13 -2.80
CA THR A 104 4.65 -14.54 -2.99
C THR A 104 5.36 -13.84 -4.15
N ASP A 105 4.65 -13.48 -5.22
CA ASP A 105 5.26 -12.82 -6.38
C ASP A 105 5.63 -11.35 -6.08
N ILE A 106 4.93 -10.71 -5.14
CA ILE A 106 5.19 -9.32 -4.72
C ILE A 106 6.40 -9.26 -3.78
N GLU A 107 6.51 -10.19 -2.82
CA GLU A 107 7.67 -10.28 -1.91
C GLU A 107 8.97 -10.58 -2.68
N ASP A 108 8.90 -11.41 -3.72
CA ASP A 108 10.06 -11.74 -4.57
C ASP A 108 10.45 -10.59 -5.51
N ALA A 109 9.48 -9.76 -5.97
CA ALA A 109 9.76 -8.55 -6.73
C ALA A 109 10.49 -7.49 -5.87
N GLN A 110 10.03 -7.27 -4.63
CA GLN A 110 10.66 -6.32 -3.72
C GLN A 110 12.06 -6.78 -3.25
N LYS A 111 12.28 -8.09 -3.08
CA LYS A 111 13.62 -8.62 -2.80
C LYS A 111 14.59 -8.43 -3.97
N LYS A 112 14.12 -8.53 -5.20
CA LYS A 112 14.97 -8.28 -6.39
C LYS A 112 15.35 -6.81 -6.51
N GLU A 113 14.42 -5.88 -6.29
CA GLU A 113 14.73 -4.44 -6.28
C GLU A 113 15.64 -4.03 -5.11
N SER A 114 15.52 -4.70 -3.96
CA SER A 114 16.42 -4.48 -2.82
C SER A 114 17.84 -4.98 -3.07
N ALA A 115 17.98 -6.11 -3.76
CA ALA A 115 19.28 -6.74 -4.06
C ALA A 115 20.05 -6.00 -5.16
N ASP A 116 19.37 -5.47 -6.18
CA ASP A 116 20.01 -4.67 -7.24
C ASP A 116 20.55 -3.32 -6.72
N ASN A 117 20.01 -2.80 -5.61
CA ASN A 117 20.46 -1.53 -5.03
C ASN A 117 21.62 -1.72 -4.01
N GLU A 118 21.84 -2.93 -3.50
CA GLU A 118 22.98 -3.23 -2.62
C GLU A 118 24.29 -3.43 -3.42
N GLU A 119 24.23 -4.05 -4.61
CA GLU A 119 25.42 -4.33 -5.44
C GLU A 119 26.11 -3.07 -5.99
N LEU A 120 25.38 -1.96 -6.19
CA LEU A 120 25.97 -0.70 -6.65
C LEU A 120 26.73 0.05 -5.54
N SER A 121 26.40 -0.21 -4.26
CA SER A 121 27.01 0.49 -3.12
C SER A 121 28.37 -0.06 -2.69
N GLU A 122 28.69 -1.31 -3.04
CA GLU A 122 29.98 -1.93 -2.69
C GLU A 122 31.10 -1.66 -3.71
N THR A 123 30.76 -1.32 -4.95
CA THR A 123 31.76 -1.06 -6.00
C THR A 123 32.41 0.32 -5.97
N GLU A 124 31.88 1.29 -5.19
CA GLU A 124 32.44 2.65 -5.10
C GLU A 124 33.43 2.86 -3.93
N LYS A 125 33.82 1.81 -3.19
CA LYS A 125 34.76 1.90 -2.06
C LYS A 125 36.12 1.21 -2.27
N LYS A 126 36.57 1.02 -3.51
CA LYS A 126 37.95 0.53 -3.77
C LYS A 126 38.76 1.46 -4.65
#